data_AF-A0A5E7FCZ8-F1
#
_entry.id   AF-A0A5E7FCZ8-F1
#
_cell.length_a   1.000
_cell.length_b   1.000
_cell.length_c   1.000
_cell.angle_alpha   90.00
_cell.angle_beta   90.00
_cell.angle_gamma   90.00
#
_symmetry.space_group_name_H-M   'P 1'
#
loop_
_entity.id
_entity.type
_entity.pdbx_description
1 polymer ?
#
loop_
_entity_poly.entity_id
_entity_poly.type
_entity_poly.pdbx_seq_one_letter_code
_entity_poly.pdbx_strand_id
1 'polypeptide(L)'
;MNLMPDNLPDDPVRLKQLLLESLAQQAKTAEALLAQQGQIVDLKEQIKLLRQRLFGRKSEQTVDPQTPQLALFNEPESLAVPVTDASDEEVVAPTQRRGKRKPLFADLPRIEVIHELPEHELTCLCGCRKHTIGEEVSEQL
;
A
#
# COMPACT_ATOMS: atom_id res chain seq x y z
N MET A 1 -22.33 -36.01 -14.83
CA MET A 1 -23.80 -36.01 -14.84
C MET A 1 -24.22 -35.83 -16.29
N ASN A 2 -24.89 -36.82 -16.89
CA ASN A 2 -25.36 -36.71 -18.27
C ASN A 2 -26.45 -35.63 -18.32
N LEU A 3 -26.17 -34.54 -19.05
CA LEU A 3 -27.02 -33.35 -19.19
C LEU A 3 -27.75 -33.30 -20.53
N MET A 4 -27.76 -34.41 -21.28
CA MET A 4 -28.46 -34.46 -22.56
C MET A 4 -29.90 -34.92 -22.31
N PRO A 5 -30.92 -34.17 -22.74
CA PRO A 5 -32.28 -34.66 -22.71
C PRO A 5 -32.42 -35.80 -23.73
N ASP A 6 -32.84 -36.98 -23.28
CA ASP A 6 -32.95 -38.19 -24.12
C ASP A 6 -34.05 -38.13 -25.20
N ASN A 7 -34.79 -37.03 -25.28
CA ASN A 7 -35.84 -36.80 -26.27
C ASN A 7 -35.67 -35.42 -26.92
N LEU A 8 -34.94 -35.37 -28.03
CA LEU A 8 -34.90 -34.18 -28.88
C LEU A 8 -36.08 -34.20 -29.87
N PRO A 9 -36.64 -33.04 -30.23
CA PRO A 9 -37.63 -32.95 -31.30
C PRO A 9 -37.02 -33.37 -32.65
N ASP A 10 -37.72 -34.20 -33.43
CA ASP A 10 -37.30 -34.59 -34.79
C ASP A 10 -37.56 -33.51 -35.86
N ASP A 11 -38.19 -32.40 -35.48
CA ASP A 11 -38.46 -31.27 -36.38
C ASP A 11 -37.19 -30.41 -36.57
N PRO A 12 -36.62 -30.33 -37.80
CA PRO A 12 -35.39 -29.59 -38.05
C PRO A 12 -35.53 -28.08 -37.81
N VAL A 13 -36.73 -27.52 -37.92
CA VAL A 13 -36.95 -26.09 -37.62
C VAL A 13 -36.86 -25.86 -36.12
N ARG A 14 -37.47 -26.74 -35.33
CA ARG A 14 -37.46 -26.66 -33.87
C ARG A 14 -36.07 -26.91 -33.28
N LEU A 15 -35.30 -27.83 -33.87
CA LEU A 15 -33.89 -28.03 -33.51
C LEU A 15 -33.04 -26.78 -33.76
N LYS A 16 -33.20 -26.14 -34.92
CA LYS A 16 -32.47 -24.88 -35.23
C LYS A 16 -32.77 -23.78 -34.22
N GLN A 17 -34.04 -23.64 -33.81
CA GLN A 17 -34.44 -22.66 -32.79
C GLN A 17 -33.77 -22.93 -31.43
N LEU A 18 -33.81 -24.18 -30.96
CA LEU A 18 -33.15 -24.58 -29.71
C LEU A 18 -31.62 -24.38 -29.76
N LEU A 19 -31.01 -24.62 -30.92
CA LEU A 19 -29.57 -24.43 -31.10
C LEU A 19 -29.21 -22.94 -31.01
N LEU A 20 -29.97 -22.05 -31.66
CA LEU A 20 -29.78 -20.61 -31.54
C LEU A 20 -29.99 -20.12 -30.10
N GLU A 21 -31.00 -20.64 -29.41
CA GLU A 21 -31.26 -20.29 -28.02
C GLU A 21 -30.13 -20.75 -27.08
N SER A 22 -29.62 -21.97 -27.26
CA SER A 22 -28.51 -22.49 -26.47
C SER A 22 -27.21 -21.71 -26.72
N LEU A 23 -26.92 -21.32 -27.96
CA LEU A 23 -25.79 -20.44 -28.27
C LEU A 23 -25.93 -19.06 -27.62
N ALA A 24 -27.13 -18.48 -27.64
CA ALA A 24 -27.40 -17.21 -26.97
C ALA A 24 -27.26 -17.32 -25.45
N GLN A 25 -27.70 -18.43 -24.85
CA GLN A 25 -27.49 -18.71 -23.43
C GLN A 25 -26.01 -18.90 -23.10
N GLN A 26 -25.26 -19.64 -23.92
CA GLN A 26 -23.82 -19.83 -23.76
C GLN A 26 -23.03 -18.52 -23.84
N ALA A 27 -23.41 -17.61 -24.75
CA ALA A 27 -22.78 -16.29 -24.84
C ALA A 27 -23.00 -15.48 -23.54
N LYS A 28 -24.25 -15.44 -23.05
CA LYS A 28 -24.60 -14.76 -21.79
C LYS A 28 -23.87 -15.35 -20.57
N THR A 29 -23.76 -16.67 -20.49
CA THR A 29 -23.05 -17.32 -19.37
C THR A 29 -21.55 -17.09 -19.46
N ALA A 30 -20.96 -17.08 -20.67
CA ALA A 30 -19.55 -16.75 -20.87
C ALA A 30 -19.24 -15.30 -20.44
N GLU A 31 -20.08 -14.34 -20.82
CA GLU A 31 -19.96 -12.94 -20.39
C GLU A 31 -20.05 -12.81 -18.86
N ALA A 32 -21.02 -13.47 -18.23
CA ALA A 32 -21.17 -13.46 -16.77
C ALA A 32 -19.96 -14.09 -16.06
N LEU A 33 -19.43 -15.19 -16.59
CA LEU A 33 -18.23 -15.85 -16.06
C LEU A 33 -17.00 -14.95 -16.14
N LEU A 34 -16.80 -14.24 -17.26
CA LEU A 34 -15.70 -13.28 -17.40
C LEU A 34 -15.81 -12.15 -16.38
N ALA A 35 -17.01 -11.59 -16.20
CA ALA A 35 -17.25 -10.55 -15.21
C ALA A 35 -16.96 -11.05 -13.77
N GLN A 36 -17.39 -12.26 -13.42
CA GLN A 36 -17.11 -12.87 -12.12
C GLN A 36 -15.62 -13.15 -11.93
N GLN A 37 -14.90 -13.59 -12.97
CA GLN A 37 -13.46 -13.81 -12.90
C GLN A 37 -12.71 -12.51 -12.58
N GLY A 38 -13.10 -11.39 -13.21
CA GLY A 38 -12.57 -10.07 -12.89
C GLY A 38 -12.78 -9.71 -11.41
N GLN A 39 -14.02 -9.84 -10.92
CA GLN A 39 -14.33 -9.58 -9.51
C GLN A 39 -13.52 -10.46 -8.54
N ILE A 40 -13.30 -11.74 -8.87
CA ILE A 40 -12.49 -12.64 -8.05
C ILE A 40 -11.04 -12.17 -7.98
N VAL A 41 -10.46 -11.70 -9.10
CA VAL A 41 -9.10 -11.18 -9.13
C VAL A 41 -8.98 -9.94 -8.24
N ASP A 42 -9.91 -8.99 -8.40
CA ASP A 42 -9.93 -7.74 -7.61
C ASP A 42 -10.07 -8.02 -6.11
N LEU A 43 -10.98 -8.92 -5.73
CA LEU A 43 -11.18 -9.31 -4.34
C LEU A 43 -9.97 -10.02 -3.76
N LYS A 44 -9.29 -10.89 -4.53
CA LYS A 44 -8.06 -11.55 -4.10
C LYS A 44 -6.94 -10.54 -3.84
N GLU A 45 -6.80 -9.53 -4.68
CA GLU A 45 -5.81 -8.46 -4.49
C GLU A 45 -6.11 -7.64 -3.24
N GLN A 46 -7.36 -7.22 -3.05
CA GLN A 46 -7.79 -6.51 -1.84
C GLN A 46 -7.52 -7.32 -0.57
N ILE A 47 -7.85 -8.62 -0.56
CA ILE A 47 -7.56 -9.51 0.56
C ILE A 47 -6.05 -9.61 0.81
N LYS A 48 -5.23 -9.71 -0.24
CA LYS A 48 -3.76 -9.74 -0.12
C LYS A 48 -3.25 -8.45 0.55
N LEU A 49 -3.70 -7.29 0.08
CA LEU A 49 -3.31 -6.00 0.64
C LEU A 49 -3.76 -5.84 2.10
N LEU A 50 -4.99 -6.22 2.44
CA LEU A 50 -5.49 -6.16 3.80
C LEU A 50 -4.70 -7.10 4.73
N ARG A 51 -4.39 -8.32 4.29
CA ARG A 51 -3.55 -9.25 5.05
C ARG A 51 -2.15 -8.69 5.27
N GLN A 52 -1.55 -8.07 4.25
CA GLN A 52 -0.25 -7.40 4.40
C GLN A 52 -0.33 -6.20 5.37
N ARG A 53 -1.42 -5.43 5.38
CA ARG A 53 -1.58 -4.30 6.32
C ARG A 53 -1.81 -4.76 7.77
N LEU A 54 -2.61 -5.80 7.98
CA LEU A 54 -2.98 -6.28 9.31
C LEU A 54 -1.91 -7.18 9.94
N PHE A 55 -1.35 -8.08 9.13
CA PHE A 55 -0.47 -9.16 9.59
C PHE A 55 0.91 -9.14 8.92
N GLY A 56 1.16 -8.19 8.01
CA GLY A 56 2.49 -8.00 7.46
C GLY A 56 3.45 -7.46 8.50
N ARG A 57 4.75 -7.69 8.26
CA ARG A 57 5.81 -7.16 9.10
C ARG A 57 5.73 -5.63 9.07
N LYS A 58 5.65 -5.01 10.25
CA LYS A 58 5.62 -3.55 10.41
C LYS A 58 7.00 -2.91 10.29
N SER A 59 8.08 -3.69 10.44
CA SER A 59 9.45 -3.23 10.24
C SER A 59 9.84 -3.34 8.78
N GLU A 60 10.62 -2.37 8.31
CA GLU A 60 11.31 -2.38 7.01
C GLU A 60 12.41 -3.47 6.94
N GLN A 61 12.44 -4.42 7.89
CA GLN A 61 13.26 -5.63 7.83
C GLN A 61 12.68 -6.61 6.79
N THR A 62 12.76 -6.21 5.53
CA THR A 62 12.55 -7.10 4.40
C THR A 62 13.88 -7.70 3.98
N VAL A 63 14.17 -8.90 4.46
CA VAL A 63 15.18 -9.78 3.85
C VAL A 63 14.48 -10.58 2.75
N ASP A 64 14.01 -9.89 1.71
CA ASP A 64 13.53 -10.55 0.50
C ASP A 64 14.76 -10.82 -0.39
N PRO A 65 15.01 -12.09 -0.81
CA PRO A 65 16.06 -12.41 -1.76
C PRO A 65 15.99 -11.59 -3.07
N GLN A 66 14.81 -11.07 -3.43
CA GLN A 66 14.60 -10.23 -4.61
C GLN A 66 14.96 -8.75 -4.39
N THR A 67 15.07 -8.29 -3.13
CA THR A 67 15.47 -6.91 -2.79
C THR A 67 16.62 -6.86 -1.77
N PRO A 68 17.79 -7.43 -2.10
CA PRO A 68 18.92 -7.51 -1.17
C PRO A 68 19.46 -6.13 -0.75
N GLN A 69 19.23 -5.09 -1.55
CA GLN A 69 19.67 -3.73 -1.24
C GLN A 69 18.96 -3.13 -0.02
N LEU A 70 17.71 -3.52 0.28
CA LEU A 70 16.98 -3.02 1.45
C LEU A 70 17.63 -3.47 2.76
N ALA A 71 18.29 -4.63 2.76
CA ALA A 71 19.02 -5.12 3.94
C ALA A 71 20.27 -4.27 4.26
N LEU A 72 20.84 -3.56 3.27
CA LEU A 72 22.02 -2.71 3.45
C LEU A 72 21.75 -1.46 4.30
N PHE A 73 20.50 -0.97 4.31
CA PHE A 73 20.12 0.22 5.08
C PHE A 73 19.73 -0.09 6.53
N ASN A 74 19.78 -1.37 6.92
CA ASN A 74 19.32 -1.85 8.23
C ASN A 74 20.48 -2.19 9.20
N GLU A 75 21.68 -1.67 8.95
CA GLU A 75 22.86 -1.84 9.83
C GLU A 75 22.67 -1.40 11.30
N PRO A 76 21.99 -0.29 11.64
CA PRO A 76 21.84 0.08 13.05
C PRO A 76 20.94 -0.90 13.84
N GLU A 77 19.97 -1.54 13.18
CA GLU A 77 19.09 -2.53 13.81
C GLU A 77 19.73 -3.92 13.87
N SER A 78 20.58 -4.29 12.90
CA SER A 78 21.28 -5.59 12.92
C SER A 78 22.32 -5.70 14.04
N LEU A 79 22.85 -4.56 14.49
CA LEU A 79 23.76 -4.46 15.63
C LEU A 79 23.03 -4.42 16.98
N ALA A 80 21.70 -4.26 16.99
CA ALA A 80 20.92 -4.33 18.22
C ALA A 80 20.83 -5.79 18.69
N VAL A 81 21.31 -6.06 19.91
CA VAL A 81 21.22 -7.37 20.53
C VAL A 81 19.74 -7.73 20.69
N PRO A 82 19.27 -8.91 20.24
CA PRO A 82 17.92 -9.34 20.52
C PRO A 82 17.77 -9.45 22.04
N VAL A 83 16.94 -8.59 22.63
CA VAL A 83 16.51 -8.76 24.01
C VAL A 83 15.66 -10.03 24.00
N THR A 84 16.27 -11.14 24.41
CA THR A 84 15.53 -12.34 24.74
C THR A 84 14.62 -11.99 25.92
N ASP A 85 13.30 -12.11 25.74
CA ASP A 85 12.28 -11.99 26.79
C ASP A 85 12.39 -13.17 27.80
N ALA A 86 13.57 -13.36 28.36
CA ALA A 86 13.91 -14.37 29.35
C ALA A 86 14.84 -13.79 30.42
N SER A 87 14.61 -12.53 30.79
CA SER A 87 15.13 -11.97 32.04
C SER A 87 13.95 -11.76 32.97
N ASP A 88 14.06 -12.34 34.16
CA ASP A 88 13.17 -12.11 35.30
C ASP A 88 12.71 -10.65 35.36
N GLU A 89 11.41 -10.47 35.64
CA GLU A 89 10.78 -9.17 35.85
C GLU A 89 11.37 -8.46 37.09
N GLU A 90 12.58 -7.92 36.97
CA GLU A 90 12.94 -6.74 37.73
C GLU A 90 12.24 -5.56 37.06
N VAL A 91 11.26 -5.01 37.77
CA VAL A 91 10.51 -3.82 37.40
C VAL A 91 11.48 -2.64 37.33
N VAL A 92 12.20 -2.52 36.22
CA VAL A 92 12.92 -1.30 35.87
C VAL A 92 11.84 -0.30 35.51
N ALA A 93 11.66 0.68 36.40
CA ALA A 93 10.76 1.80 36.19
C ALA A 93 10.96 2.37 34.77
N PRO A 94 9.87 2.72 34.04
CA PRO A 94 9.98 3.26 32.70
C PRO A 94 10.95 4.46 32.72
N THR A 95 12.10 4.32 32.06
CA THR A 95 12.99 5.46 31.85
C THR A 95 12.19 6.53 31.13
N GLN A 96 12.19 7.75 31.68
CA GLN A 96 11.43 8.85 31.11
C GLN A 96 11.82 8.96 29.63
N ARG A 97 10.83 8.76 28.75
CA ARG A 97 10.97 9.06 27.32
C ARG A 97 11.56 10.45 27.24
N ARG A 98 12.73 10.59 26.60
CA ARG A 98 13.40 11.89 26.41
C ARG A 98 12.32 12.89 26.00
N GLY A 99 12.01 13.82 26.91
CA GLY A 99 10.97 14.81 26.69
C GLY A 99 11.25 15.56 25.40
N LYS A 100 10.19 16.10 24.77
CA LYS A 100 10.33 17.07 23.69
C LYS A 100 11.42 18.08 24.08
N ARG A 101 12.35 18.38 23.16
CA ARG A 101 13.44 19.33 23.42
C ARG A 101 12.84 20.62 23.99
N LYS A 102 13.39 21.11 25.09
CA LYS A 102 13.00 22.41 25.62
C LYS A 102 13.33 23.47 24.54
N PRO A 103 12.44 24.43 24.28
CA PRO A 103 12.74 25.53 23.35
C PRO A 103 13.99 26.27 23.83
N LEU A 104 14.75 26.83 22.89
CA LEU A 104 15.91 27.65 23.21
C LEU A 104 15.47 28.87 24.04
N PHE A 105 16.35 29.36 24.92
CA PHE A 105 16.04 30.53 25.73
C PHE A 105 15.76 31.74 24.83
N ALA A 106 14.75 32.53 25.18
CA ALA A 106 14.30 33.68 24.40
C ALA A 106 15.36 34.80 24.27
N ASP A 107 16.29 34.86 25.22
CA ASP A 107 17.31 35.92 25.29
C ASP A 107 18.54 35.66 24.39
N LEU A 108 18.60 34.51 23.70
CA LEU A 108 19.67 34.26 22.75
C LEU A 108 19.48 35.10 21.47
N PRO A 109 20.55 35.67 20.91
CA PRO A 109 20.46 36.36 19.62
C PRO A 109 20.06 35.37 18.53
N ARG A 110 18.92 35.62 17.88
CA ARG A 110 18.41 34.82 16.76
C ARG A 110 18.85 35.45 15.44
N ILE A 111 19.33 34.63 14.51
CA ILE A 111 19.62 35.04 13.13
C ILE A 111 18.66 34.25 12.22
N GLU A 112 17.81 34.95 11.48
CA GLU A 112 16.87 34.33 10.54
C GLU A 112 17.61 33.99 9.23
N VAL A 113 17.60 32.72 8.85
CA VAL A 113 18.13 32.25 7.56
C VAL A 113 16.97 31.63 6.78
N ILE A 114 16.51 32.34 5.74
CA ILE A 114 15.43 31.88 4.89
C ILE A 114 16.02 31.07 3.73
N HIS A 115 15.64 29.79 3.65
CA HIS A 115 16.03 28.91 2.55
C HIS A 115 14.97 28.96 1.44
N GLU A 116 15.09 29.92 0.53
CA GLU A 116 14.20 30.04 -0.64
C GLU A 116 14.71 29.24 -1.84
N LEU A 117 13.77 28.86 -2.72
CA LEU A 117 14.09 28.34 -4.05
C LEU A 117 14.78 29.43 -4.88
N PRO A 118 15.70 29.06 -5.79
CA PRO A 118 16.31 30.03 -6.70
C PRO A 118 15.26 30.66 -7.63
N GLU A 119 15.49 31.88 -8.09
CA GLU A 119 14.49 32.70 -8.81
C GLU A 119 13.83 32.01 -10.00
N HIS A 120 14.60 31.20 -10.74
CA HIS A 120 14.12 30.47 -11.91
C HIS A 120 13.15 29.33 -11.55
N GLU A 121 13.17 28.83 -10.31
CA GLU A 121 12.25 27.78 -9.82
C GLU A 121 11.00 28.35 -9.14
N LEU A 122 10.97 29.66 -8.87
CA LEU A 122 9.81 30.34 -8.29
C LEU A 122 8.70 30.61 -9.31
N THR A 123 8.92 30.31 -10.59
CA THR A 123 7.94 30.50 -11.67
C THR A 123 7.34 29.16 -12.08
N CYS A 124 6.01 29.10 -12.15
CA CYS A 124 5.28 27.94 -12.66
C CYS A 124 5.32 27.89 -14.19
N LEU A 125 5.07 26.72 -14.79
CA LEU A 125 4.94 26.56 -16.24
C LEU A 125 3.85 27.44 -16.87
N CYS A 126 2.85 27.86 -16.09
CA CYS A 126 1.81 28.79 -16.53
C CYS A 126 2.22 30.28 -16.46
N GLY A 127 3.44 30.60 -16.03
CA GLY A 127 3.95 31.97 -15.90
C GLY A 127 3.61 32.67 -14.58
N CYS A 128 2.82 32.04 -13.70
CA CYS A 128 2.52 32.59 -12.38
C CYS A 128 3.65 32.32 -11.37
N ARG A 129 3.86 33.26 -10.43
CA ARG A 129 4.77 33.06 -9.29
C ARG A 129 4.18 32.05 -8.31
N LYS A 130 4.99 31.11 -7.84
CA LYS A 130 4.60 30.16 -6.79
C LYS A 130 4.29 30.91 -5.50
N HIS A 131 3.28 30.43 -4.78
CA HIS A 131 2.90 30.94 -3.46
C HIS A 131 3.46 30.01 -2.39
N THR A 132 3.79 30.56 -1.23
CA THR A 132 4.29 29.80 -0.08
C THR A 132 3.14 29.04 0.57
N ILE A 133 3.33 27.74 0.84
CA ILE A 133 2.35 26.89 1.52
C ILE A 133 3.08 26.01 2.53
N GLY A 134 2.75 26.16 3.81
CA GLY A 134 3.35 25.38 4.89
C GLY A 134 4.81 25.79 5.14
N GLU A 135 5.05 26.52 6.22
CA GLU A 135 6.39 26.88 6.65
C GLU A 135 6.86 25.90 7.73
N GLU A 136 8.08 25.38 7.58
CA GLU A 136 8.75 24.58 8.60
C GLU A 136 9.89 25.40 9.18
N VAL A 137 9.79 25.71 10.48
CA VAL A 137 10.79 26.51 11.20
C VAL A 137 11.59 25.59 12.12
N SER A 138 12.92 25.66 12.01
CA SER A 138 13.83 24.95 12.91
C SER A 138 14.83 25.92 13.55
N GLU A 139 15.09 25.76 14.84
CA GLU A 139 16.09 26.54 15.58
C GLU A 139 17.34 25.68 15.80
N GLN A 140 18.53 26.24 15.53
CA GLN A 140 19.84 25.60 15.72
C GLN A 140 20.75 26.51 16.57
N LEU A 141 21.63 25.90 17.38
CA LEU A 141 22.68 26.57 18.16
C LEU A 141 24.04 26.34 17.51
#